data_AF-A0A976HEU6-F1
#
_entry.id   AF-A0A976HEU6-F1
#
_cell.length_a   1.000
_cell.length_b   1.000
_cell.length_c   1.000
_cell.angle_alpha   90.00
_cell.angle_beta   90.00
_cell.angle_gamma   90.00
#
_symmetry.space_group_name_H-M   'P 1'
#
loop_
_entity.id
_entity.type
_entity.pdbx_description
1 polymer ?
#
loop_
_entity_poly.entity_id
_entity_poly.type
_entity_poly.pdbx_seq_one_letter_code
_entity_poly.pdbx_strand_id
1 'polypeptide(L)' 'TARDYAADSRTLKAGLGHIPLRSLSAEHVATYRDARAQDAPAHVRHELACLSAALSEALEKGKVRANVARGVKRPRRRC' A
#
# COMPACT_ATOMS: atom_id res chain seq x y z
N THR A 1 -13.71 7.35 6.38
CA THR A 1 -14.48 6.48 7.31
C THR A 1 -14.40 5.02 6.83
N ALA A 2 -14.95 4.03 7.56
CA ALA A 2 -14.82 2.59 7.23
C ALA A 2 -15.11 2.22 5.75
N ARG A 3 -15.94 3.01 5.07
CA ARG A 3 -16.27 2.86 3.64
C ARG A 3 -15.09 3.16 2.71
N ASP A 4 -14.23 4.11 3.06
CA ASP A 4 -13.01 4.44 2.28
C ASP A 4 -12.00 3.30 2.36
N TYR A 5 -11.83 2.70 3.55
CA TYR A 5 -10.94 1.57 3.76
C TYR A 5 -11.35 0.32 2.94
N ALA A 6 -12.65 0.09 2.76
CA ALA A 6 -13.16 -1.02 1.94
C ALA A 6 -12.99 -0.78 0.42
N ALA A 7 -12.93 0.48 -0.01
CA ALA A 7 -12.58 0.82 -1.40
C ALA A 7 -11.08 0.64 -1.62
N ASP A 8 -10.26 1.20 -0.72
CA ASP A 8 -8.79 1.10 -0.78
C ASP A 8 -8.31 -0.34 -0.73
N SER A 9 -8.92 -1.19 0.11
CA SER A 9 -8.53 -2.61 0.20
C SER A 9 -8.81 -3.38 -1.08
N ARG A 10 -9.89 -3.06 -1.81
CA ARG A 10 -10.18 -3.66 -3.12
C ARG A 10 -9.13 -3.28 -4.16
N THR A 11 -8.77 -2.00 -4.21
CA THR A 11 -7.72 -1.49 -5.12
C THR A 11 -6.36 -2.11 -4.80
N LEU A 12 -6.00 -2.17 -3.52
CA LEU A 12 -4.76 -2.81 -3.07
C LEU A 12 -4.74 -4.31 -3.38
N LYS A 13 -5.86 -5.01 -3.19
CA LYS A 13 -5.96 -6.44 -3.51
C LYS A 13 -5.85 -6.69 -5.02
N ALA A 14 -6.41 -5.83 -5.85
CA ALA A 14 -6.25 -5.91 -7.30
C ALA A 14 -4.77 -5.72 -7.73
N GLY A 15 -4.09 -4.72 -7.14
CA GLY A 15 -2.71 -4.37 -7.52
C GLY A 15 -1.63 -5.26 -6.92
N LEU A 16 -1.79 -5.71 -5.67
CA LEU A 16 -0.75 -6.41 -4.90
C LEU A 16 -1.21 -7.77 -4.35
N GLY A 17 -2.51 -8.08 -4.39
CA GLY A 17 -3.06 -9.28 -3.77
C GLY A 17 -2.67 -10.60 -4.44
N HIS A 18 -2.06 -10.54 -5.63
CA HIS A 18 -1.47 -11.71 -6.31
C HIS A 18 -0.05 -12.03 -5.80
N ILE A 19 0.59 -11.11 -5.07
CA ILE A 19 1.93 -11.30 -4.51
C ILE A 19 1.79 -11.89 -3.10
N PRO A 20 2.44 -13.01 -2.78
CA PRO A 20 2.46 -13.53 -1.42
C PRO A 20 3.00 -12.47 -0.45
N LEU A 21 2.32 -12.29 0.69
CA LEU A 21 2.68 -11.29 1.71
C LEU A 21 4.16 -11.35 2.15
N ARG A 22 4.77 -12.54 2.16
CA ARG A 22 6.18 -12.75 2.52
C ARG A 22 7.17 -12.36 1.41
N SER A 23 6.71 -12.36 0.17
CA SER A 23 7.47 -11.98 -1.03
C SER A 23 7.21 -10.53 -1.44
N LEU A 24 6.29 -9.85 -0.76
CA LEU A 24 6.03 -8.44 -0.97
C LEU A 24 7.29 -7.63 -0.64
N SER A 25 7.75 -6.83 -1.60
CA SER A 25 8.98 -6.04 -1.51
C SER A 25 8.63 -4.55 -1.65
N ALA A 26 9.58 -3.69 -1.30
CA ALA A 26 9.39 -2.25 -1.48
C ALA A 26 9.26 -1.86 -2.97
N GLU A 27 9.90 -2.61 -3.88
CA GLU A 27 9.78 -2.39 -5.33
C GLU A 27 8.36 -2.61 -5.82
N HIS A 28 7.70 -3.71 -5.43
CA HIS A 28 6.31 -3.96 -5.80
C HIS A 28 5.37 -2.83 -5.35
N VAL A 29 5.58 -2.32 -4.14
CA VAL A 29 4.81 -1.19 -3.61
C VAL A 29 5.14 0.11 -4.33
N ALA A 30 6.39 0.32 -4.75
CA ALA A 30 6.79 1.48 -5.55
C ALA A 30 6.18 1.43 -6.96
N THR A 31 6.20 0.28 -7.64
CA THR A 31 5.56 0.09 -8.94
C THR A 31 4.06 0.36 -8.85
N TYR A 32 3.38 -0.18 -7.83
CA TYR A 32 1.97 0.10 -7.57
C TYR A 32 1.72 1.60 -7.35
N ARG A 33 2.54 2.25 -6.53
CA ARG A 33 2.45 3.70 -6.29
C ARG A 33 2.57 4.47 -7.59
N ASP A 34 3.55 4.15 -8.41
CA ASP A 34 3.85 4.94 -9.61
C ASP A 34 2.75 4.78 -10.66
N ALA A 35 2.21 3.56 -10.84
CA ALA A 35 1.04 3.34 -11.68
C ALA A 35 -0.19 4.11 -11.14
N ARG A 36 -0.50 3.98 -9.84
CA ARG A 36 -1.66 4.67 -9.25
C ARG A 36 -1.50 6.18 -9.16
N ALA A 37 -0.27 6.69 -9.11
CA ALA A 37 -0.01 8.12 -9.12
C ALA A 37 -0.31 8.75 -10.49
N GLN A 38 -0.27 7.97 -11.58
CA GLN A 38 -0.69 8.42 -12.91
C GLN A 38 -2.22 8.48 -13.01
N ASP A 39 -2.93 7.47 -12.49
CA ASP A 39 -4.39 7.40 -12.60
C ASP A 39 -5.14 8.24 -11.55
N ALA A 40 -4.66 8.21 -10.30
CA ALA A 40 -5.36 8.75 -9.14
C ALA A 40 -4.38 9.29 -8.07
N PRO A 41 -3.65 10.38 -8.37
CA PRO A 41 -2.60 10.92 -7.50
C PRO A 41 -3.08 11.37 -6.12
N ALA A 42 -4.36 11.75 -5.98
CA ALA A 42 -4.96 12.12 -4.70
C ALA A 42 -5.24 10.90 -3.79
N HIS A 43 -5.48 9.72 -4.37
CA HIS A 43 -5.90 8.51 -3.65
C HIS A 43 -4.73 7.62 -3.25
N VAL A 44 -3.70 7.52 -4.08
CA VAL A 44 -2.53 6.66 -3.84
C VAL A 44 -1.86 6.93 -2.48
N ARG A 45 -1.93 8.15 -1.95
CA ARG A 45 -1.40 8.49 -0.63
C ARG A 45 -2.19 7.82 0.50
N HIS A 46 -3.51 7.80 0.42
CA HIS A 46 -4.38 7.13 1.40
C HIS A 46 -4.25 5.62 1.31
N GLU A 47 -4.23 5.08 0.08
CA GLU A 47 -4.00 3.65 -0.18
C GLU A 47 -2.67 3.17 0.42
N LEU A 48 -1.57 3.92 0.23
CA LEU A 48 -0.27 3.60 0.85
C LEU A 48 -0.27 3.73 2.37
N ALA A 49 -1.06 4.66 2.93
CA ALA A 49 -1.20 4.77 4.38
C ALA A 49 -1.94 3.56 4.96
N CYS A 50 -3.02 3.13 4.30
CA CYS A 50 -3.76 1.91 4.66
C CYS A 50 -2.87 0.66 4.55
N LEU A 51 -2.14 0.51 3.45
CA LEU A 51 -1.20 -0.59 3.26
C LEU A 51 -0.12 -0.61 4.36
N SER A 52 0.42 0.56 4.71
CA SER A 52 1.44 0.66 5.76
C SER A 52 0.89 0.25 7.13
N ALA A 53 -0.36 0.61 7.46
CA ALA A 53 -1.00 0.18 8.70
C ALA A 53 -1.20 -1.34 8.71
N ALA A 54 -1.74 -1.91 7.63
CA ALA A 54 -1.95 -3.35 7.50
C ALA A 54 -0.64 -4.16 7.59
N LEU A 55 0.45 -3.66 7.01
CA LEU A 55 1.77 -4.30 7.11
C LEU A 55 2.39 -4.18 8.51
N SER A 56 2.11 -3.10 9.25
CA SER A 56 2.52 -3.01 10.66
C SER A 56 1.80 -4.05 11.51
N GLU A 57 0.49 -4.21 11.34
CA GLU A 57 -0.27 -5.25 12.03
C GLU A 57 0.20 -6.66 11.64
N ALA A 58 0.50 -6.88 10.35
CA ALA A 58 1.04 -8.14 9.87
C ALA A 58 2.45 -8.42 10.44
N LEU A 59 3.25 -7.39 10.68
CA LEU A 59 4.57 -7.49 11.32
C LEU A 59 4.43 -7.90 12.78
N GLU A 60 3.53 -7.25 13.53
CA GLU A 60 3.22 -7.60 14.93
C GLU A 60 2.70 -9.04 15.06
N LYS A 61 1.91 -9.50 14.08
CA LYS A 61 1.41 -10.89 14.00
C LYS A 61 2.44 -11.89 13.45
N GLY A 62 3.68 -11.46 13.15
CA GLY A 62 4.74 -12.32 12.61
C GLY A 62 4.48 -12.87 11.20
N LYS A 63 3.53 -12.29 10.45
CA LYS A 63 3.18 -12.72 9.09
C LYS A 63 4.17 -12.20 8.05
N VAL A 64 4.79 -11.05 8.30
CA VAL A 64 5.83 -10.43 7.49
C VAL A 64 7.04 -10.09 8.34
N ARG A 65 8.23 -10.00 7.73
CA ARG A 65 9.49 -9.68 8.45
C ARG A 65 9.73 -8.18 8.61
N ALA A 66 9.13 -7.36 7.74
CA ALA A 66 9.29 -5.91 7.77
C ALA A 66 8.09 -5.20 7.12
N ASN A 67 7.85 -3.95 7.53
CA ASN A 67 6.89 -3.07 6.87
C ASN A 67 7.54 -2.45 5.62
N VAL A 68 7.46 -3.15 4.49
CA VAL A 68 8.07 -2.72 3.22
C VAL A 68 7.48 -1.41 2.67
N ALA A 69 6.24 -1.06 3.04
CA ALA A 69 5.62 0.20 2.63
C ALA A 69 6.23 1.43 3.31
N ARG A 70 6.91 1.29 4.46
CA ARG A 70 7.67 2.41 5.07
C ARG A 70 8.84 2.87 4.20
N GLY A 71 9.44 1.97 3.41
CA GLY A 71 10.53 2.30 2.50
C GLY A 71 10.10 3.07 1.27
N VAL A 72 8.80 3.12 0.98
CA VAL A 72 8.28 3.77 -0.23
C VAL A 72 7.90 5.21 0.06
N LYS A 73 8.60 6.15 -0.60
CA LYS A 73 8.29 7.58 -0.51
C LYS A 73 6.86 7.85 -0.99
N ARG A 74 6.05 8.43 -0.10
CA ARG A 74 4.67 8.83 -0.42
C ARG A 74 4.68 10.06 -1.35
N PRO A 75 3.78 10.13 -2.34
CA PRO A 75 3.68 11.31 -3.18
C PRO A 75 3.35 12.56 -2.34
N ARG A 76 4.03 13.66 -2.66
CA ARG A 76 3.74 14.97 -2.07
C ARG A 76 2.35 15.41 -2.53
N ARG A 77 1.57 15.97 -1.61
CA ARG A 77 0.30 16.61 -1.94
C ARG A 77 0.66 17.75 -2.91
N ARG A 78 0.29 17.66 -4.19
CA ARG A 78 0.30 18.84 -5.06
C ARG A 78 -0.81 19.75 -4.51
N CYS A 79 -0.41 20.97 -4.23
CA CYS A 79 -1.24 22.05 -3.71
C CYS A 79 -2.44 22.30 -4.63
#